data_AF-A0A662YDB0-F1
#
_entry.id   AF-A0A662YDB0-F1
#
_cell.length_a   1.000
_cell.length_b   1.000
_cell.length_c   1.000
_cell.angle_alpha   90.00
_cell.angle_beta   90.00
_cell.angle_gamma   90.00
#
_symmetry.space_group_name_H-M   'P 1'
#
loop_
_entity.id
_entity.type
_entity.pdbx_description
1 polymer ?
#
loop_
_entity_poly.entity_id
_entity_poly.type
_entity_poly.pdbx_seq_one_letter_code
_entity_poly.pdbx_strand_id
1 'polypeptide(L)'
;MTIGSQPCACYPGYTGFDCNDRACPMGAPWVDFAVSDDSIRSIPQECSNRGRCNRGNGRCECDSGFAGVACERLSLCPKTCNGHGKCMSMRTMAATQNDYNLFHTTTYATPWDADRIYGCVCDYGYTGVDCSLRQCPFGDDPISVGQQDEVQALSCLCDGCAGTFALSFRGQTTRPLDGSVDTAATLKAALENLLTIRGVTVTLDGGITLCDTGGVSALITFTHEHGDVPTLVISSGLTGGSSSLTVQTGALFDVEAAWSKLVLKGVLRIV
;
A
#
# COMPACT_ATOMS: atom_id res chain seq x y z
N MET A 1 45.33 42.66 29.92
CA MET A 1 45.60 41.40 29.18
C MET A 1 44.31 40.60 29.16
N THR A 2 43.44 40.86 28.18
CA THR A 2 42.36 39.93 27.85
C THR A 2 42.99 38.85 26.99
N ILE A 3 43.21 37.66 27.56
CA ILE A 3 43.57 36.47 26.79
C ILE A 3 42.36 36.17 25.92
N GLY A 4 42.36 36.70 24.70
CA GLY A 4 41.36 36.39 23.69
C GLY A 4 41.55 34.94 23.29
N SER A 5 40.73 34.05 23.83
CA SER A 5 40.54 32.72 23.26
C SER A 5 39.94 32.92 21.87
N GLN A 6 40.76 33.04 20.84
CA GLN A 6 40.27 32.92 19.46
C GLN A 6 39.86 31.45 19.31
N PRO A 7 38.55 31.15 19.22
CA PRO A 7 38.13 29.78 19.00
C PRO A 7 38.70 29.31 17.65
N CYS A 8 39.27 28.11 17.62
CA CYS A 8 39.72 27.50 16.38
C CYS A 8 38.51 27.37 15.43
N ALA A 9 38.67 27.81 14.18
CA ALA A 9 37.68 27.58 13.14
C ALA A 9 37.90 26.18 12.56
N CYS A 10 37.05 25.23 12.93
CA CYS A 10 37.17 23.84 12.51
C CYS A 10 36.77 23.63 11.05
N TYR A 11 37.38 22.63 10.41
CA TYR A 11 36.94 22.16 9.09
C TYR A 11 35.53 21.55 9.17
N PRO A 12 34.77 21.55 8.05
CA PRO A 12 33.44 20.93 8.02
C PRO A 12 33.44 19.49 8.54
N GLY A 13 32.51 19.19 9.45
CA GLY A 13 32.41 17.89 10.10
C GLY A 13 33.26 17.73 11.37
N TYR A 14 33.99 18.76 11.79
CA TYR A 14 34.72 18.82 13.06
C TYR A 14 34.21 19.94 13.96
N THR A 15 34.34 19.76 15.27
CA THR A 15 33.87 20.67 16.31
C THR A 15 34.79 20.59 17.54
N GLY A 16 34.43 21.29 18.62
CA GLY A 16 35.21 21.35 19.85
C GLY A 16 36.23 22.48 19.86
N PHE A 17 36.96 22.60 20.96
CA PHE A 17 37.93 23.68 21.18
C PHE A 17 39.20 23.50 20.34
N ASP A 18 39.61 22.26 20.10
CA ASP A 18 40.83 21.86 19.38
C ASP A 18 40.53 21.24 18.00
N CYS A 19 39.26 21.24 17.57
CA CYS A 19 38.80 20.64 16.32
C CYS A 19 39.09 19.14 16.17
N ASN A 20 39.35 18.43 17.27
CA ASN A 20 39.61 16.99 17.23
C ASN A 20 38.32 16.16 17.24
N ASP A 21 37.22 16.73 17.72
CA ASP A 21 35.92 16.08 17.80
C ASP A 21 35.17 16.13 16.47
N ARG A 22 34.49 15.05 16.09
CA ARG A 22 33.57 15.07 14.93
C ARG A 22 32.21 15.64 15.31
N ALA A 23 31.67 16.45 14.41
CA ALA A 23 30.29 16.90 14.46
C ALA A 23 29.37 15.75 14.06
N CYS A 24 28.29 15.55 14.84
CA CYS A 24 27.25 14.60 14.48
C CYS A 24 26.15 15.26 13.65
N PRO A 25 25.37 14.46 12.91
CA PRO A 25 24.22 14.96 12.20
C PRO A 25 23.19 15.56 13.16
N MET A 26 22.60 16.66 12.73
CA MET A 26 21.52 17.34 13.43
C MET A 26 20.19 17.02 12.75
N GLY A 27 19.12 16.93 13.52
CA GLY A 27 17.77 16.69 13.02
C GLY A 27 16.74 17.34 13.92
N ALA A 28 15.51 17.49 13.45
CA ALA A 28 14.44 18.03 14.29
C ALA A 28 14.30 17.18 15.56
N PRO A 29 14.27 17.79 16.76
CA PRO A 29 14.30 17.07 18.02
C PRO A 29 13.00 16.35 18.31
N TRP A 30 13.05 15.26 19.07
CA TRP A 30 11.85 14.60 19.60
C TRP A 30 11.24 15.36 20.77
N VAL A 31 12.10 15.96 21.57
CA VAL A 31 11.77 16.77 22.75
C VAL A 31 12.73 17.94 22.80
N ASP A 32 12.20 19.13 23.05
CA ASP A 32 12.96 20.36 23.24
C ASP A 32 12.07 21.39 23.97
N PHE A 33 12.66 22.51 24.36
CA PHE A 33 11.93 23.61 24.97
C PHE A 33 11.15 24.39 23.91
N ALA A 34 9.87 24.64 24.18
CA ALA A 34 9.05 25.50 23.33
C ALA A 34 9.44 26.97 23.55
N VAL A 35 9.76 27.67 22.47
CA VAL A 35 10.01 29.13 22.46
C VAL A 35 8.84 29.92 21.86
N SER A 36 7.96 29.23 21.13
CA SER A 36 6.67 29.70 20.59
C SER A 36 5.76 28.51 20.25
N ASP A 37 4.57 28.78 19.72
CA ASP A 37 3.65 27.74 19.22
C ASP A 37 4.34 26.88 18.15
N ASP A 38 4.17 25.56 18.27
CA ASP A 38 4.76 24.52 17.40
C ASP A 38 6.29 24.59 17.18
N SER A 39 7.01 25.34 18.03
CA SER A 39 8.45 25.60 17.86
C SER A 39 9.39 24.49 18.33
N ILE A 40 8.91 23.52 19.10
CA ILE A 40 9.75 22.47 19.71
C ILE A 40 10.63 21.77 18.67
N ARG A 41 10.17 21.68 17.41
CA ARG A 41 10.86 20.97 16.31
C ARG A 41 11.51 21.90 15.29
N SER A 42 11.50 23.21 15.54
CA SER A 42 11.94 24.23 14.59
C SER A 42 13.47 24.36 14.51
N ILE A 43 14.18 24.04 15.60
CA ILE A 43 15.64 24.13 15.68
C ILE A 43 16.21 22.70 15.67
N PRO A 44 17.01 22.32 14.66
CA PRO A 44 17.67 21.02 14.63
C PRO A 44 18.62 20.85 15.82
N GLN A 45 18.58 19.68 16.45
CA GLN A 45 19.44 19.31 17.56
C GLN A 45 20.33 18.13 17.18
N GLU A 46 21.51 18.06 17.79
CA GLU A 46 22.43 16.95 17.61
C GLU A 46 21.76 15.62 17.98
N CYS A 47 21.79 14.66 17.06
CA CYS A 47 21.11 13.37 17.24
C CYS A 47 19.63 13.50 17.63
N SER A 48 18.93 14.55 17.16
CA SER A 48 17.50 14.80 17.42
C SER A 48 17.12 14.75 18.91
N ASN A 49 18.05 15.07 19.82
CA ASN A 49 17.87 14.89 21.28
C ASN A 49 17.44 13.47 21.67
N ARG A 50 17.85 12.47 20.89
CA ARG A 50 17.45 11.06 21.08
C ARG A 50 18.56 10.07 20.76
N GLY A 51 19.77 10.47 21.04
CA GLY A 51 20.95 9.63 20.93
C GLY A 51 22.17 10.37 21.45
N ARG A 52 23.28 9.64 21.55
CA ARG A 52 24.58 10.20 21.95
C ARG A 52 25.48 10.31 20.73
N CYS A 53 26.11 11.46 20.55
CA CYS A 53 27.08 11.64 19.49
C CYS A 53 28.40 10.95 19.83
N ASN A 54 28.85 10.03 18.97
CA ASN A 54 30.18 9.47 19.05
C ASN A 54 31.18 10.39 18.33
N ARG A 55 31.94 11.17 19.11
CA ARG A 55 32.88 12.17 18.59
C ARG A 55 34.04 11.59 17.77
N GLY A 56 34.38 10.31 17.94
CA GLY A 56 35.47 9.67 17.18
C GLY A 56 35.11 9.40 15.72
N ASN A 57 33.83 9.11 15.43
CA ASN A 57 33.36 8.74 14.09
C ASN A 57 32.25 9.66 13.53
N GLY A 58 31.70 10.57 14.33
CA GLY A 58 30.66 11.53 13.94
C GLY A 58 29.27 10.90 13.74
N ARG A 59 29.02 9.71 14.32
CA ARG A 59 27.75 9.00 14.21
C ARG A 59 26.94 9.09 15.50
N CYS A 60 25.63 9.17 15.36
CA CYS A 60 24.71 9.12 16.49
C CYS A 60 24.46 7.67 16.93
N GLU A 61 24.67 7.40 18.21
CA GLU A 61 24.26 6.18 18.88
C GLU A 61 22.85 6.40 19.43
N CYS A 62 21.83 5.94 18.71
CA CYS A 62 20.43 6.20 19.04
C CYS A 62 19.97 5.47 20.30
N ASP A 63 19.07 6.12 21.04
CA ASP A 63 18.37 5.47 22.15
C ASP A 63 17.49 4.32 21.64
N SER A 64 17.16 3.37 22.54
CA SER A 64 16.32 2.23 22.19
C SER A 64 14.98 2.66 21.57
N GLY A 65 14.63 2.05 20.44
CA GLY A 65 13.42 2.37 19.68
C GLY A 65 13.57 3.51 18.67
N PHE A 66 14.75 4.15 18.59
CA PHE A 66 15.03 5.21 17.63
C PHE A 66 16.06 4.76 16.60
N ALA A 67 15.94 5.33 15.40
CA ALA A 67 16.75 5.03 14.24
C ALA A 67 16.85 6.26 13.33
N GLY A 68 17.58 6.12 12.22
CA GLY A 68 17.91 7.24 11.36
C GLY A 68 19.33 7.73 11.63
N VAL A 69 19.85 8.55 10.73
CA VAL A 69 21.24 9.03 10.80
C VAL A 69 21.46 9.98 11.99
N ALA A 70 20.41 10.70 12.38
CA ALA A 70 20.36 11.61 13.52
C ALA A 70 19.36 11.12 14.59
N CYS A 71 18.96 9.85 14.60
CA CYS A 71 17.95 9.33 15.54
C CYS A 71 16.57 10.01 15.41
N GLU A 72 16.28 10.55 14.24
CA GLU A 72 15.09 11.32 13.93
C GLU A 72 13.84 10.47 13.67
N ARG A 73 13.98 9.14 13.61
CA ARG A 73 12.90 8.18 13.33
C ARG A 73 12.64 7.28 14.53
N LEU A 74 11.38 7.08 14.87
CA LEU A 74 10.93 6.05 15.79
C LEU A 74 10.78 4.76 14.98
N SER A 75 11.61 3.76 15.30
CA SER A 75 11.60 2.47 14.63
C SER A 75 10.84 1.47 15.48
N LEU A 76 9.54 1.31 15.20
CA LEU A 76 8.70 0.26 15.77
C LEU A 76 8.74 -1.03 14.93
N CYS A 77 9.63 -1.13 13.96
CA CYS A 77 9.73 -2.26 13.04
C CYS A 77 10.95 -3.14 13.36
N PRO A 78 10.95 -3.92 14.45
CA PRO A 78 12.04 -4.84 14.72
C PRO A 78 12.12 -5.89 13.59
N LYS A 79 13.35 -6.21 13.16
CA LYS A 79 13.63 -7.23 12.14
C LYS A 79 12.79 -7.07 10.86
N THR A 80 12.47 -5.84 10.46
CA THR A 80 11.62 -5.56 9.28
C THR A 80 10.26 -6.29 9.41
N CYS A 81 9.54 -6.03 10.50
CA CYS A 81 8.24 -6.65 10.79
C CYS A 81 8.31 -8.18 10.85
N ASN A 82 9.37 -8.69 11.50
CA ASN A 82 9.70 -10.12 11.57
C ASN A 82 9.76 -10.84 10.21
N GLY A 83 9.93 -10.10 9.10
CA GLY A 83 9.90 -10.66 7.74
C GLY A 83 8.50 -11.04 7.24
N HIS A 84 7.45 -10.60 7.93
CA HIS A 84 6.05 -10.88 7.63
C HIS A 84 5.21 -9.60 7.50
N GLY A 85 5.84 -8.54 7.01
CA GLY A 85 5.15 -7.28 6.76
C GLY A 85 6.06 -6.19 6.21
N LYS A 86 5.46 -5.05 5.93
CA LYS A 86 6.13 -3.87 5.41
C LYS A 86 6.23 -2.82 6.52
N CYS A 87 7.44 -2.31 6.75
CA CYS A 87 7.65 -1.18 7.64
C CYS A 87 7.38 0.13 6.89
N MET A 88 6.33 0.84 7.28
CA MET A 88 5.84 2.02 6.55
C MET A 88 5.71 3.22 7.51
N SER A 89 5.94 4.42 6.99
CA SER A 89 5.70 5.66 7.77
C SER A 89 4.20 5.95 7.86
N MET A 90 3.79 6.78 8.81
CA MET A 90 2.39 7.22 8.92
C MET A 90 1.87 7.86 7.62
N ARG A 91 2.70 8.65 6.92
CA ARG A 91 2.36 9.21 5.61
C ARG A 91 2.03 8.12 4.60
N THR A 92 2.91 7.14 4.46
CA THR A 92 2.74 6.08 3.45
C THR A 92 1.56 5.19 3.81
N MET A 93 1.38 4.84 5.08
CA MET A 93 0.22 4.06 5.52
C MET A 93 -1.08 4.80 5.24
N ALA A 94 -1.15 6.10 5.54
CA ALA A 94 -2.35 6.90 5.27
C ALA A 94 -2.70 6.95 3.77
N ALA A 95 -1.70 7.03 2.90
CA ALA A 95 -1.91 7.07 1.45
C ALA A 95 -2.12 5.69 0.81
N THR A 96 -1.92 4.60 1.55
CA THR A 96 -2.01 3.23 1.03
C THR A 96 -3.32 2.60 1.46
N GLN A 97 -4.06 2.03 0.51
CA GLN A 97 -5.19 1.15 0.77
C GLN A 97 -4.87 -0.22 0.20
N ASN A 98 -5.06 -1.25 1.02
CA ASN A 98 -4.88 -2.63 0.61
C ASN A 98 -6.07 -3.51 0.99
N ASP A 99 -7.15 -2.94 1.51
CA ASP A 99 -8.40 -3.61 1.83
C ASP A 99 -8.28 -4.83 2.76
N TYR A 100 -7.18 -4.91 3.51
CA TYR A 100 -6.91 -5.96 4.49
C TYR A 100 -6.61 -5.40 5.88
N ASN A 101 -5.62 -4.52 5.97
CA ASN A 101 -5.27 -3.82 7.20
C ASN A 101 -5.36 -2.29 7.04
N LEU A 102 -5.42 -1.79 5.80
CA LEU A 102 -5.62 -0.39 5.46
C LEU A 102 -6.81 -0.28 4.50
N PHE A 103 -7.97 0.15 5.02
CA PHE A 103 -9.24 0.19 4.30
C PHE A 103 -9.60 1.56 3.71
N HIS A 104 -8.89 2.61 4.11
CA HIS A 104 -9.19 3.97 3.69
C HIS A 104 -7.91 4.73 3.40
N THR A 105 -7.91 5.48 2.30
CA THR A 105 -6.84 6.44 2.01
C THR A 105 -7.15 7.81 2.59
N THR A 106 -6.16 8.45 3.19
CA THR A 106 -6.19 9.85 3.61
C THR A 106 -4.82 10.51 3.41
N THR A 107 -4.76 11.83 3.48
CA THR A 107 -3.50 12.56 3.37
C THR A 107 -2.96 12.90 4.76
N TYR A 108 -1.84 12.30 5.13
CA TYR A 108 -1.13 12.57 6.40
C TYR A 108 0.24 13.18 6.11
N ALA A 109 0.24 14.40 5.56
CA ALA A 109 1.43 15.01 4.98
C ALA A 109 2.04 16.15 5.81
N THR A 110 1.20 16.93 6.48
CA THR A 110 1.58 18.10 7.27
C THR A 110 1.95 17.79 8.72
N PRO A 111 1.43 16.73 9.39
CA PRO A 111 1.85 16.42 10.75
C PRO A 111 3.34 16.10 10.82
N TRP A 112 3.99 16.55 11.91
CA TRP A 112 5.44 16.46 12.08
C TRP A 112 5.97 15.02 12.13
N ASP A 113 5.13 14.08 12.51
CA ASP A 113 5.41 12.65 12.70
C ASP A 113 5.17 11.81 11.45
N ALA A 114 4.64 12.42 10.37
CA ALA A 114 4.30 11.76 9.12
C ALA A 114 5.39 10.83 8.58
N ASP A 115 6.66 11.25 8.66
CA ASP A 115 7.83 10.48 8.20
C ASP A 115 8.79 10.10 9.34
N ARG A 116 8.35 10.24 10.58
CA ARG A 116 9.15 9.94 11.78
C ARG A 116 8.63 8.76 12.56
N ILE A 117 7.32 8.49 12.52
CA ILE A 117 6.72 7.31 13.14
C ILE A 117 6.51 6.25 12.06
N TYR A 118 7.06 5.06 12.32
CA TYR A 118 6.92 3.89 11.46
C TYR A 118 6.14 2.81 12.18
N GLY A 119 5.34 2.07 11.41
CA GLY A 119 4.60 0.91 11.89
C GLY A 119 4.71 -0.26 10.92
N CYS A 120 4.33 -1.45 11.39
CA CYS A 120 4.29 -2.64 10.58
C CYS A 120 2.90 -2.88 9.99
N VAL A 121 2.87 -3.00 8.66
CA VAL A 121 1.69 -3.44 7.90
C VAL A 121 1.90 -4.92 7.59
N CYS A 122 1.20 -5.79 8.32
CA CYS A 122 1.44 -7.22 8.26
C CYS A 122 0.91 -7.88 6.99
N ASP A 123 1.63 -8.90 6.53
CA ASP A 123 1.20 -9.76 5.44
C ASP A 123 0.03 -10.65 5.89
N TYR A 124 -0.70 -11.20 4.92
CA TYR A 124 -1.83 -12.09 5.20
C TYR A 124 -1.43 -13.26 6.10
N GLY A 125 -2.24 -13.52 7.12
CA GLY A 125 -2.00 -14.57 8.11
C GLY A 125 -1.08 -14.16 9.28
N TYR A 126 -0.59 -12.93 9.30
CA TYR A 126 0.21 -12.38 10.41
C TYR A 126 -0.45 -11.16 11.03
N THR A 127 -0.26 -11.01 12.34
CA THR A 127 -0.84 -9.94 13.16
C THR A 127 0.08 -9.56 14.32
N GLY A 128 -0.35 -8.60 15.13
CA GLY A 128 0.43 -7.98 16.20
C GLY A 128 1.21 -6.76 15.73
N VAL A 129 1.82 -6.06 16.69
CA VAL A 129 2.52 -4.79 16.46
C VAL A 129 3.75 -4.92 15.55
N ASP A 130 4.35 -6.11 15.51
CA ASP A 130 5.57 -6.43 14.77
C ASP A 130 5.38 -7.61 13.80
N CYS A 131 4.13 -8.04 13.55
CA CYS A 131 3.80 -9.18 12.70
C CYS A 131 4.37 -10.53 13.15
N SER A 132 4.69 -10.69 14.45
CA SER A 132 5.19 -11.95 15.00
C SER A 132 4.09 -12.99 15.27
N LEU A 133 2.84 -12.57 15.39
CA LEU A 133 1.72 -13.45 15.74
C LEU A 133 1.05 -14.00 14.49
N ARG A 134 0.64 -15.27 14.53
CA ARG A 134 -0.15 -15.87 13.46
C ARG A 134 -1.63 -15.63 13.69
N GLN A 135 -2.33 -15.29 12.62
CA GLN A 135 -3.78 -15.18 12.63
C GLN A 135 -4.41 -16.57 12.51
N CYS A 136 -5.36 -16.87 13.39
CA CYS A 136 -6.12 -18.10 13.30
C CYS A 136 -7.01 -18.07 12.04
N PRO A 137 -7.24 -19.21 11.38
CA PRO A 137 -8.23 -19.32 10.33
C PRO A 137 -9.59 -18.85 10.85
N PHE A 138 -10.18 -17.90 10.16
CA PHE A 138 -11.54 -17.43 10.38
C PHE A 138 -12.36 -17.75 9.13
N GLY A 139 -13.68 -17.86 9.30
CA GLY A 139 -14.62 -18.19 8.25
C GLY A 139 -16.03 -18.14 8.80
N ASP A 140 -17.01 -18.26 7.91
CA ASP A 140 -18.41 -18.32 8.30
C ASP A 140 -18.73 -19.62 9.07
N ASP A 141 -19.75 -19.56 9.91
CA ASP A 141 -20.20 -20.71 10.70
C ASP A 141 -20.80 -21.77 9.75
N PRO A 142 -20.42 -23.05 9.79
CA PRO A 142 -21.00 -24.08 8.94
C PRO A 142 -22.54 -24.22 8.99
N ILE A 143 -23.21 -23.65 9.99
CA ILE A 143 -24.68 -23.74 10.14
C ILE A 143 -25.45 -22.47 9.75
N SER A 144 -24.78 -21.38 9.38
CA SER A 144 -25.50 -20.18 8.90
C SER A 144 -26.20 -20.48 7.57
N VAL A 145 -27.38 -19.89 7.39
CA VAL A 145 -28.23 -20.06 6.20
C VAL A 145 -28.67 -18.69 5.67
N GLY A 146 -28.80 -18.57 4.34
CA GLY A 146 -29.31 -17.36 3.68
C GLY A 146 -28.26 -16.28 3.42
N GLN A 147 -26.97 -16.60 3.52
CA GLN A 147 -25.87 -15.74 3.14
C GLN A 147 -25.98 -15.35 1.66
N GLN A 148 -25.62 -14.11 1.35
CA GLN A 148 -25.55 -13.61 -0.01
C GLN A 148 -24.07 -13.51 -0.39
N ASP A 149 -23.69 -14.20 -1.46
CA ASP A 149 -22.36 -14.09 -2.05
C ASP A 149 -22.27 -12.77 -2.83
N GLU A 150 -21.19 -12.02 -2.64
CA GLU A 150 -20.91 -10.87 -3.49
C GLU A 150 -20.50 -11.35 -4.88
N VAL A 151 -21.04 -10.67 -5.89
CA VAL A 151 -20.67 -10.90 -7.29
C VAL A 151 -20.09 -9.61 -7.85
N GLN A 152 -18.87 -9.68 -8.36
CA GLN A 152 -18.20 -8.57 -9.03
C GLN A 152 -18.11 -8.84 -10.53
N ALA A 153 -18.47 -7.85 -11.35
CA ALA A 153 -18.38 -7.95 -12.81
C ALA A 153 -17.06 -7.34 -13.28
N LEU A 154 -16.22 -8.14 -13.93
CA LEU A 154 -15.06 -7.66 -14.68
C LEU A 154 -15.44 -7.57 -16.16
N SER A 155 -15.64 -6.36 -16.66
CA SER A 155 -15.91 -6.13 -18.09
C SER A 155 -14.61 -5.78 -18.81
N CYS A 156 -14.30 -6.51 -19.88
CA CYS A 156 -13.14 -6.27 -20.71
C CYS A 156 -13.51 -6.20 -22.21
N LEU A 157 -13.13 -5.08 -22.83
CA LEU A 157 -13.16 -4.87 -24.27
C LEU A 157 -11.72 -4.71 -24.77
N CYS A 158 -11.37 -5.42 -25.83
CA CYS A 158 -10.07 -5.31 -26.49
C CYS A 158 -10.24 -5.46 -28.01
N ASP A 159 -10.12 -4.34 -28.73
CA ASP A 159 -10.07 -4.32 -30.19
C ASP A 159 -8.69 -3.81 -30.65
N GLY A 160 -7.85 -4.72 -31.13
CA GLY A 160 -6.47 -4.43 -31.53
C GLY A 160 -5.53 -4.07 -30.38
N CYS A 161 -5.87 -4.49 -29.15
CA CYS A 161 -5.04 -4.24 -27.97
C CYS A 161 -4.07 -5.40 -27.72
N ALA A 162 -2.93 -5.11 -27.08
CA ALA A 162 -1.91 -6.09 -26.69
C ALA A 162 -1.42 -5.81 -25.27
N GLY A 163 -0.98 -6.88 -24.59
CA GLY A 163 -0.46 -6.80 -23.23
C GLY A 163 -1.28 -7.62 -22.25
N THR A 164 -0.97 -7.48 -20.97
CA THR A 164 -1.61 -8.21 -19.88
C THR A 164 -2.16 -7.25 -18.85
N PHE A 165 -3.14 -7.70 -18.07
CA PHE A 165 -3.58 -6.99 -16.87
C PHE A 165 -3.43 -7.90 -15.65
N ALA A 166 -3.51 -7.31 -14.45
CA ALA A 166 -3.53 -8.06 -13.22
C ALA A 166 -4.65 -7.54 -12.33
N LEU A 167 -5.27 -8.46 -11.60
CA LEU A 167 -6.25 -8.15 -10.57
C LEU A 167 -5.58 -8.22 -9.20
N SER A 168 -5.86 -7.23 -8.36
CA SER A 168 -5.41 -7.18 -6.97
C SER A 168 -6.59 -7.26 -6.01
N PHE A 169 -6.42 -8.07 -4.96
CA PHE A 169 -7.39 -8.27 -3.90
C PHE A 169 -6.69 -8.33 -2.54
N ARG A 170 -7.13 -7.51 -1.59
CA ARG A 170 -6.62 -7.51 -0.21
C ARG A 170 -5.08 -7.44 -0.13
N GLY A 171 -4.46 -6.63 -1.00
CA GLY A 171 -3.01 -6.43 -1.05
C GLY A 171 -2.19 -7.52 -1.75
N GLN A 172 -2.83 -8.55 -2.32
CA GLN A 172 -2.18 -9.52 -3.21
C GLN A 172 -2.59 -9.31 -4.66
N THR A 173 -1.69 -9.62 -5.59
CA THR A 173 -1.90 -9.45 -7.03
C THR A 173 -1.76 -10.78 -7.72
N THR A 174 -2.67 -11.05 -8.64
CA THR A 174 -2.65 -12.25 -9.50
C THR A 174 -1.42 -12.27 -10.40
N ARG A 175 -1.12 -13.44 -10.99
CA ARG A 175 -0.20 -13.49 -12.14
C ARG A 175 -0.72 -12.58 -13.26
N PRO A 176 0.13 -12.12 -14.18
CA PRO A 176 -0.32 -11.45 -15.39
C PRO A 176 -1.37 -12.31 -16.12
N LEU A 177 -2.49 -11.70 -16.45
CA LEU A 177 -3.62 -12.27 -17.20
C LEU A 177 -3.60 -11.69 -18.60
N ASP A 178 -3.67 -12.58 -19.59
CA ASP A 178 -3.80 -12.21 -21.01
C ASP A 178 -5.26 -12.29 -21.42
N GLY A 179 -5.82 -11.14 -21.80
CA GLY A 179 -7.23 -11.02 -22.20
C GLY A 179 -7.64 -11.93 -23.35
N SER A 180 -6.72 -12.27 -24.25
CA SER A 180 -7.01 -13.06 -25.46
C SER A 180 -6.75 -14.56 -25.29
N VAL A 181 -6.17 -14.97 -24.15
CA VAL A 181 -5.74 -16.36 -23.91
C VAL A 181 -6.38 -16.94 -22.66
N ASP A 182 -6.46 -16.15 -21.59
CA ASP A 182 -7.05 -16.60 -20.34
C ASP A 182 -8.57 -16.77 -20.48
N THR A 183 -9.11 -17.77 -19.78
CA THR A 183 -10.51 -18.18 -19.79
C THR A 183 -11.09 -18.07 -18.37
N ALA A 184 -12.39 -18.36 -18.21
CA ALA A 184 -13.03 -18.44 -16.89
C ALA A 184 -12.25 -19.33 -15.91
N ALA A 185 -11.79 -20.49 -16.37
CA ALA A 185 -11.09 -21.45 -15.54
C ALA A 185 -9.69 -20.97 -15.12
N THR A 186 -8.96 -20.30 -16.02
CA THR A 186 -7.61 -19.81 -15.70
C THR A 186 -7.67 -18.55 -14.85
N LEU A 187 -8.71 -17.71 -15.00
CA LEU A 187 -9.00 -16.59 -14.10
C LEU A 187 -9.38 -17.09 -12.70
N LYS A 188 -10.28 -18.07 -12.61
CA LYS A 188 -10.62 -18.73 -11.34
C LYS A 188 -9.35 -19.22 -10.63
N ALA A 189 -8.52 -19.99 -11.34
CA ALA A 189 -7.28 -20.50 -10.79
C ALA A 189 -6.33 -19.36 -10.35
N ALA A 190 -6.24 -18.26 -11.11
CA ALA A 190 -5.39 -17.12 -10.75
C ALA A 190 -5.88 -16.43 -9.47
N LEU A 191 -7.19 -16.28 -9.29
CA LEU A 191 -7.79 -15.70 -8.08
C LEU A 191 -7.65 -16.63 -6.87
N GLU A 192 -7.86 -17.94 -7.03
CA GLU A 192 -7.69 -18.93 -5.96
C GLU A 192 -6.22 -19.15 -5.55
N ASN A 193 -5.27 -18.69 -6.36
CA ASN A 193 -3.85 -18.65 -5.96
C ASN A 193 -3.54 -17.47 -5.02
N LEU A 194 -4.44 -16.50 -4.85
CA LEU A 194 -4.29 -15.45 -3.85
C LEU A 194 -4.63 -16.02 -2.47
N LEU A 195 -3.70 -15.93 -1.52
CA LEU A 195 -3.90 -16.45 -0.16
C LEU A 195 -5.08 -15.78 0.57
N THR A 196 -5.45 -14.57 0.13
CA THR A 196 -6.56 -13.79 0.67
C THR A 196 -7.93 -14.23 0.15
N ILE A 197 -7.99 -15.12 -0.84
CA ILE A 197 -9.22 -15.67 -1.43
C ILE A 197 -9.29 -17.17 -1.12
N ARG A 198 -10.35 -17.61 -0.45
CA ARG A 198 -10.57 -19.04 -0.18
C ARG A 198 -11.21 -19.79 -1.34
N GLY A 199 -12.12 -19.16 -2.06
CA GLY A 199 -12.83 -19.78 -3.17
C GLY A 199 -13.70 -18.80 -3.94
N VAL A 200 -13.65 -18.91 -5.26
CA VAL A 200 -14.46 -18.11 -6.19
C VAL A 200 -15.06 -18.98 -7.27
N THR A 201 -16.21 -18.57 -7.79
CA THR A 201 -16.73 -19.09 -9.06
C THR A 201 -16.68 -17.98 -10.09
N VAL A 202 -16.30 -18.34 -11.31
CA VAL A 202 -16.15 -17.41 -12.43
C VAL A 202 -16.99 -17.91 -13.59
N THR A 203 -17.91 -17.08 -14.05
CA THR A 203 -18.68 -17.33 -15.28
C THR A 203 -18.43 -16.19 -16.26
N LEU A 204 -18.37 -16.51 -17.56
CA LEU A 204 -18.25 -15.51 -18.61
C LEU A 204 -19.60 -15.30 -19.26
N ASP A 205 -19.93 -14.03 -19.49
CA ASP A 205 -21.02 -13.59 -20.32
C ASP A 205 -20.43 -12.87 -21.55
N GLY A 206 -20.59 -13.49 -22.72
CA GLY A 206 -19.86 -13.15 -23.94
C GLY A 206 -18.50 -13.85 -24.07
N GLY A 207 -18.13 -14.26 -25.29
CA GLY A 207 -16.82 -14.83 -25.61
C GLY A 207 -16.47 -16.16 -24.90
N ILE A 208 -15.22 -16.60 -25.08
CA ILE A 208 -14.60 -17.75 -24.38
C ILE A 208 -13.32 -17.36 -23.60
N THR A 209 -12.79 -16.17 -23.89
CA THR A 209 -11.60 -15.56 -23.29
C THR A 209 -12.01 -14.35 -22.46
N LEU A 210 -11.11 -13.83 -21.62
CA LEU A 210 -11.44 -12.71 -20.71
C LEU A 210 -11.76 -11.40 -21.42
N CYS A 211 -11.26 -11.18 -22.63
CA CYS A 211 -11.50 -10.01 -23.45
C CYS A 211 -11.76 -10.44 -24.89
N ASP A 212 -12.62 -9.71 -25.59
CA ASP A 212 -12.80 -9.79 -27.03
C ASP A 212 -13.12 -8.41 -27.63
N THR A 213 -13.33 -8.36 -28.95
CA THR A 213 -13.69 -7.13 -29.67
C THR A 213 -15.12 -6.67 -29.38
N GLY A 214 -15.96 -7.54 -28.82
CA GLY A 214 -17.38 -7.34 -28.55
C GLY A 214 -17.69 -7.12 -27.07
N GLY A 215 -16.69 -7.04 -26.19
CA GLY A 215 -16.84 -6.93 -24.74
C GLY A 215 -17.25 -8.25 -24.08
N VAL A 216 -16.40 -8.78 -23.19
CA VAL A 216 -16.72 -9.92 -22.32
C VAL A 216 -16.91 -9.43 -20.89
N SER A 217 -17.92 -9.97 -20.19
CA SER A 217 -18.12 -9.74 -18.76
C SER A 217 -17.87 -11.02 -17.98
N ALA A 218 -16.82 -11.03 -17.16
CA ALA A 218 -16.56 -12.11 -16.21
C ALA A 218 -17.24 -11.82 -14.87
N LEU A 219 -18.21 -12.64 -14.50
CA LEU A 219 -18.89 -12.59 -13.21
C LEU A 219 -18.09 -13.41 -12.20
N ILE A 220 -17.58 -12.76 -11.17
CA ILE A 220 -16.75 -13.36 -10.13
C ILE A 220 -17.57 -13.38 -8.84
N THR A 221 -18.01 -14.56 -8.44
CA THR A 221 -18.78 -14.77 -7.21
C THR A 221 -17.87 -15.28 -6.09
N PHE A 222 -17.84 -14.56 -4.97
CA PHE A 222 -17.08 -14.93 -3.78
C PHE A 222 -17.89 -15.91 -2.93
N THR A 223 -17.46 -17.17 -2.87
CA THR A 223 -18.25 -18.28 -2.27
C THR A 223 -18.01 -18.51 -0.78
N HIS A 224 -16.98 -17.88 -0.22
CA HIS A 224 -16.54 -18.07 1.18
C HIS A 224 -16.42 -16.76 1.95
N GLU A 225 -16.56 -15.63 1.26
CA GLU A 225 -16.51 -14.29 1.83
C GLU A 225 -17.88 -13.66 1.48
N HIS A 226 -18.86 -13.91 2.34
CA HIS A 226 -20.24 -13.46 2.13
C HIS A 226 -20.40 -11.96 2.48
N GLY A 227 -21.41 -11.32 1.91
CA GLY A 227 -21.67 -9.89 2.09
C GLY A 227 -20.75 -9.00 1.27
N ASP A 228 -20.71 -7.70 1.57
CA ASP A 228 -19.95 -6.71 0.79
C ASP A 228 -18.43 -6.96 0.92
N VAL A 229 -17.83 -7.41 -0.18
CA VAL A 229 -16.40 -7.73 -0.30
C VAL A 229 -15.70 -6.61 -1.07
N PRO A 230 -14.48 -6.18 -0.66
CA PRO A 230 -13.76 -5.11 -1.35
C PRO A 230 -13.66 -5.34 -2.87
N THR A 231 -13.89 -4.29 -3.65
CA THR A 231 -13.80 -4.34 -5.11
C THR A 231 -12.40 -4.76 -5.58
N LEU A 232 -12.33 -5.68 -6.55
CA LEU A 232 -11.08 -6.02 -7.21
C LEU A 232 -10.47 -4.80 -7.89
N VAL A 233 -9.18 -4.55 -7.63
CA VAL A 233 -8.45 -3.44 -8.22
C VAL A 233 -7.72 -3.91 -9.47
N ILE A 234 -7.95 -3.22 -10.59
CA ILE A 234 -7.32 -3.51 -11.87
C ILE A 234 -5.98 -2.77 -11.98
N SER A 235 -4.94 -3.50 -12.38
CA SER A 235 -3.71 -2.92 -12.94
C SER A 235 -3.63 -3.30 -14.42
N SER A 236 -3.95 -2.35 -15.31
CA SER A 236 -3.95 -2.60 -16.75
C SER A 236 -2.57 -2.31 -17.35
N GLY A 237 -2.04 -3.29 -18.08
CA GLY A 237 -0.89 -3.15 -18.98
C GLY A 237 -1.28 -3.29 -20.46
N LEU A 238 -2.58 -3.17 -20.76
CA LEU A 238 -3.10 -3.22 -22.13
C LEU A 238 -2.72 -1.93 -22.87
N THR A 239 -2.21 -2.08 -24.08
CA THR A 239 -1.74 -1.00 -24.94
C THR A 239 -2.21 -1.18 -26.38
N GLY A 240 -2.37 -0.08 -27.11
CA GLY A 240 -2.87 -0.10 -28.49
C GLY A 240 -4.37 -0.36 -28.60
N GLY A 241 -4.92 -0.06 -29.78
CA GLY A 241 -6.33 -0.30 -30.09
C GLY A 241 -7.33 0.44 -29.20
N SER A 242 -8.57 -0.04 -29.21
CA SER A 242 -9.61 0.37 -28.23
C SER A 242 -9.65 -0.66 -27.12
N SER A 243 -9.34 -0.26 -25.89
CA SER A 243 -9.42 -1.12 -24.71
C SER A 243 -10.20 -0.46 -23.58
N SER A 244 -11.04 -1.24 -22.91
CA SER A 244 -11.75 -0.84 -21.70
C SER A 244 -11.72 -2.00 -20.71
N LEU A 245 -11.29 -1.75 -19.48
CA LEU A 245 -11.24 -2.75 -18.42
C LEU A 245 -11.78 -2.13 -17.14
N THR A 246 -12.89 -2.67 -16.64
CA THR A 246 -13.60 -2.12 -15.47
C THR A 246 -14.11 -3.23 -14.56
N VAL A 247 -14.07 -3.00 -13.25
CA VAL A 247 -14.74 -3.85 -12.25
C VAL A 247 -15.91 -3.08 -11.66
N GLN A 248 -17.05 -3.75 -11.49
CA GLN A 248 -18.26 -3.22 -10.86
C GLN A 248 -18.73 -4.16 -9.74
N THR A 249 -19.33 -3.61 -8.68
CA THR A 249 -19.87 -4.33 -7.52
C THR A 249 -21.39 -4.12 -7.40
N GLY A 250 -22.09 -5.07 -6.76
CA GLY A 250 -23.51 -4.95 -6.41
C GLY A 250 -24.54 -5.42 -7.45
N ALA A 251 -25.77 -5.64 -6.95
CA ALA A 251 -26.94 -6.26 -7.61
C ALA A 251 -27.55 -5.48 -8.81
N LEU A 252 -26.82 -4.53 -9.41
CA LEU A 252 -27.19 -3.88 -10.66
C LEU A 252 -26.41 -4.52 -11.81
N PHE A 253 -26.61 -5.82 -12.00
CA PHE A 253 -26.31 -6.47 -13.28
C PHE A 253 -27.39 -6.11 -14.30
N ASP A 254 -27.54 -4.81 -14.58
CA ASP A 254 -28.17 -4.40 -15.83
C ASP A 254 -27.10 -4.63 -16.91
N VAL A 255 -27.08 -5.84 -17.45
CA VAL A 255 -26.30 -6.19 -18.65
C VAL A 255 -26.59 -5.17 -19.77
N GLU A 256 -27.78 -4.54 -19.80
CA GLU A 256 -28.11 -3.42 -20.69
C GLU A 256 -27.51 -2.06 -20.29
N ALA A 257 -27.26 -1.78 -19.00
CA ALA A 257 -26.76 -0.47 -18.55
C ALA A 257 -25.25 -0.30 -18.75
N ALA A 258 -24.48 -1.40 -18.73
CA ALA A 258 -23.05 -1.38 -19.08
C ALA A 258 -22.83 -0.98 -20.56
N TRP A 259 -23.74 -1.40 -21.45
CA TRP A 259 -23.74 -1.02 -22.87
C TRP A 259 -24.39 0.34 -23.13
N SER A 260 -25.44 0.72 -22.39
CA SER A 260 -26.14 2.00 -22.51
C SER A 260 -25.23 3.23 -22.35
N LYS A 261 -24.25 3.17 -21.42
CA LYS A 261 -23.31 4.29 -21.21
C LYS A 261 -22.23 4.42 -22.30
N LEU A 262 -21.97 3.38 -23.11
CA LEU A 262 -21.13 3.50 -24.32
C LEU A 262 -21.95 3.94 -25.55
N VAL A 263 -23.23 3.56 -25.64
CA VAL A 263 -24.10 3.90 -26.78
C VAL A 263 -24.51 5.40 -26.80
N LEU A 264 -24.42 6.10 -25.67
CA LEU A 264 -24.72 7.55 -25.58
C LEU A 264 -23.65 8.47 -26.18
N LYS A 265 -22.54 7.95 -26.75
CA LYS A 265 -21.59 8.72 -27.58
C LYS A 265 -21.68 8.44 -29.08
N GLY A 266 -22.82 7.92 -29.54
CA GLY A 266 -23.26 8.02 -30.92
C GLY A 266 -22.69 6.95 -31.85
N VAL A 267 -23.57 6.05 -32.30
CA VAL A 267 -23.91 5.80 -33.71
C VAL A 267 -25.03 4.76 -33.73
N LEU A 268 -26.18 5.18 -34.24
CA LEU A 268 -27.31 4.37 -34.64
C LEU A 268 -26.88 3.38 -35.73
N ARG A 269 -27.19 2.08 -35.60
CA ARG A 269 -27.81 1.32 -36.71
C ARG A 269 -28.46 0.01 -36.27
N ILE A 270 -29.79 0.09 -36.33
CA ILE A 270 -30.75 -0.98 -36.53
C ILE A 270 -30.35 -1.78 -37.79
N VAL A 271 -30.31 -3.11 -37.68
CA VAL A 271 -31.03 -4.01 -38.59
C VAL A 271 -31.77 -5.03 -37.72
#